data_AF-A0A9P1AT42-F1
#
_entry.id   AF-A0A9P1AT42-F1
#
_cell.length_a   1.000
_cell.length_b   1.000
_cell.length_c   1.000
_cell.angle_alpha   90.00
_cell.angle_beta   90.00
_cell.angle_gamma   90.00
#
_symmetry.space_group_name_H-M   'P 1'
#
loop_
_entity.id
_entity.type
_entity.pdbx_description
1 polymer ?
#
loop_
_entity_poly.entity_id
_entity_poly.type
_entity_poly.pdbx_seq_one_letter_code
_entity_poly.pdbx_strand_id
1 'polypeptide(L)'
;MTLYRNPTFAFFSVTNDDDAPAFRFALFCLFLTVGAGKECEFAMRLVPGFNPLHQKDSNGKECRGNVELPFCKGYCKTSESGTHGFPPRIQNSRVCTLVVTSHRKVMLSDCDEGAAESVKFVMVPHGSECECSSVPLEQHHT
;
A
#
# COMPACT_ATOMS: atom_id res chain seq x y z
N MET A 1 -0.92 -1.79 33.84
CA MET A 1 -1.75 -3.01 33.63
C MET A 1 -2.05 -3.05 32.13
N THR A 2 -1.62 -4.00 31.31
CA THR A 2 -1.00 -5.32 31.50
C THR A 2 0.23 -5.40 30.60
N LEU A 3 1.27 -6.06 31.11
CA LEU A 3 2.57 -6.30 30.50
C LEU A 3 2.50 -7.18 29.25
N TYR A 4 3.34 -6.90 28.25
CA TYR A 4 4.12 -7.95 27.59
C TYR A 4 5.57 -7.46 27.45
N ARG A 5 6.39 -7.87 28.42
CA ARG A 5 7.85 -7.73 28.42
C ARG A 5 8.38 -9.15 28.55
N ASN A 6 9.07 -9.64 27.52
CA ASN A 6 10.13 -10.62 27.71
C ASN A 6 11.12 -10.54 26.53
N PRO A 7 12.39 -10.93 26.75
CA PRO A 7 13.54 -10.12 26.42
C PRO A 7 14.41 -10.92 25.44
N THR A 8 15.65 -10.47 25.23
CA THR A 8 16.72 -11.26 24.59
C THR A 8 16.51 -11.41 23.08
N PHE A 9 17.16 -10.53 22.32
CA PHE A 9 18.23 -10.93 21.41
C PHE A 9 18.80 -9.68 20.76
N ALA A 10 19.95 -9.24 21.29
CA ALA A 10 20.86 -8.43 20.51
C ALA A 10 21.51 -9.36 19.49
N PHE A 11 21.19 -9.19 18.21
CA PHE A 11 22.04 -9.66 17.12
C PHE A 11 22.40 -8.44 16.27
N PHE A 12 23.61 -7.93 16.49
CA PHE A 12 24.32 -7.23 15.45
C PHE A 12 24.67 -8.27 14.38
N SER A 13 24.18 -8.08 13.16
CA SER A 13 24.82 -8.67 11.99
C SER A 13 25.07 -7.54 11.00
N VAL A 14 26.33 -7.06 11.01
CA VAL A 14 26.93 -6.37 9.88
C VAL A 14 27.37 -7.49 8.95
N THR A 15 26.63 -7.75 7.88
CA THR A 15 27.13 -8.60 6.79
C THR A 15 27.89 -7.68 5.84
N ASN A 16 29.20 -7.59 6.03
CA ASN A 16 30.10 -7.28 4.92
C ASN A 16 30.08 -8.50 3.98
N ASP A 17 29.78 -8.24 2.72
CA ASP A 17 30.18 -9.07 1.59
C ASP A 17 31.67 -9.41 1.71
N ASP A 18 32.02 -10.69 1.71
CA ASP A 18 33.23 -11.22 1.07
C ASP A 18 33.23 -12.76 1.15
N ASP A 19 33.58 -13.38 0.03
CA ASP A 19 33.53 -14.80 -0.30
C ASP A 19 34.29 -15.76 0.64
N ALA A 20 33.72 -16.96 0.87
CA ALA A 20 34.36 -18.30 0.68
C ALA A 20 33.82 -19.39 1.66
N PRO A 21 33.85 -20.67 1.26
CA PRO A 21 33.00 -21.72 1.81
C PRO A 21 33.73 -22.66 2.79
N ALA A 22 33.05 -23.05 3.86
CA ALA A 22 33.09 -24.37 4.52
C ALA A 22 32.77 -24.23 6.01
N PHE A 23 31.61 -24.72 6.46
CA PHE A 23 31.57 -25.75 7.49
C PHE A 23 30.12 -26.19 7.73
N ARG A 24 29.92 -27.50 7.61
CA ARG A 24 28.66 -28.18 7.95
C ARG A 24 28.45 -28.12 9.46
N PHE A 25 27.45 -27.38 9.92
CA PHE A 25 26.74 -27.68 11.16
C PHE A 25 25.24 -27.55 10.91
N ALA A 26 24.61 -28.70 10.69
CA ALA A 26 23.17 -28.83 10.59
C ALA A 26 22.57 -28.69 12.01
N LEU A 27 22.32 -27.44 12.43
CA LEU A 27 21.39 -27.15 13.49
C LEU A 27 20.06 -26.82 12.81
N PHE A 28 19.12 -27.77 12.87
CA PHE A 28 17.75 -27.64 12.41
C PHE A 28 17.02 -26.61 13.30
N CYS A 29 17.37 -25.33 13.17
CA CYS A 29 16.48 -24.25 13.54
C CYS A 29 15.31 -24.34 12.57
N LEU A 30 14.15 -24.76 13.07
CA LEU A 30 12.86 -24.47 12.46
C LEU A 30 12.75 -22.94 12.38
N PHE A 31 13.31 -22.38 11.32
CA PHE A 31 13.05 -21.02 10.90
C PHE A 31 11.58 -21.00 10.52
N LEU A 32 10.73 -20.61 11.46
CA LEU A 32 9.49 -19.95 11.14
C LEU A 32 9.90 -18.69 10.37
N THR A 33 10.08 -18.82 9.06
CA THR A 33 10.07 -17.67 8.18
C THR A 33 8.66 -17.12 8.29
N VAL A 34 8.47 -16.16 9.21
CA VAL A 34 7.38 -15.22 9.10
C VAL A 34 7.63 -14.58 7.75
N GLY A 35 6.89 -15.05 6.73
CA GLY A 35 6.98 -14.49 5.40
C GLY A 35 6.69 -13.01 5.57
N ALA A 36 7.75 -12.19 5.51
CA ALA A 36 7.59 -10.76 5.33
C ALA A 36 6.66 -10.65 4.12
N GLY A 37 5.47 -10.09 4.33
CA GLY A 37 4.48 -10.04 3.27
C GLY A 37 5.11 -9.41 2.04
N LYS A 38 4.63 -9.81 0.86
CA LYS A 38 5.27 -9.44 -0.40
C LYS A 38 5.51 -7.93 -0.53
N GLU A 39 6.64 -7.60 -1.14
CA GLU A 39 7.02 -6.24 -1.48
C GLU A 39 5.94 -5.60 -2.36
N CYS A 40 5.66 -4.32 -2.17
CA CYS A 40 4.59 -3.53 -2.81
C CYS A 40 4.12 -4.04 -4.20
N GLU A 41 3.00 -4.78 -4.25
CA GLU A 41 2.46 -5.42 -5.46
C GLU A 41 1.20 -4.72 -5.99
N PHE A 42 1.03 -4.78 -7.32
CA PHE A 42 -0.14 -4.30 -8.04
C PHE A 42 -1.26 -5.36 -8.11
N ALA A 43 -2.51 -4.94 -7.92
CA ALA A 43 -3.68 -5.76 -8.16
C ALA A 43 -4.91 -4.93 -8.57
N MET A 44 -5.67 -5.38 -9.56
CA MET A 44 -7.00 -4.83 -9.87
C MET A 44 -8.04 -5.45 -8.92
N ARG A 45 -8.87 -4.61 -8.29
CA ARG A 45 -9.93 -5.09 -7.37
C ARG A 45 -11.17 -4.23 -7.43
N LEU A 46 -12.31 -4.85 -7.13
CA LEU A 46 -13.56 -4.17 -6.80
C LEU A 46 -13.46 -3.61 -5.38
N VAL A 47 -13.93 -2.38 -5.20
CA VAL A 47 -13.96 -1.74 -3.88
C VAL A 47 -15.12 -2.32 -3.06
N PRO A 48 -14.86 -2.95 -1.89
CA PRO A 48 -15.92 -3.44 -1.03
C PRO A 48 -16.84 -2.29 -0.59
N GLY A 49 -18.16 -2.49 -0.70
CA GLY A 49 -19.16 -1.49 -0.31
C GLY A 49 -19.42 -0.39 -1.35
N PHE A 50 -18.61 -0.30 -2.42
CA PHE A 50 -18.81 0.63 -3.54
C PHE A 50 -19.10 -0.11 -4.85
N ASN A 51 -19.35 -1.41 -4.78
CA ASN A 51 -19.72 -2.23 -5.92
C ASN A 51 -21.14 -2.80 -5.75
N PRO A 52 -22.09 -2.50 -6.65
CA PRO A 52 -21.94 -1.65 -7.83
C PRO A 52 -21.77 -0.17 -7.48
N LEU A 53 -20.98 0.54 -8.28
CA LEU A 53 -20.83 1.99 -8.17
C LEU A 53 -22.15 2.64 -8.57
N HIS A 54 -22.58 3.65 -7.83
CA HIS A 54 -23.88 4.29 -8.01
C HIS A 54 -23.72 5.78 -8.27
N GLN A 55 -24.11 6.26 -9.46
CA GLN A 55 -24.15 7.68 -9.80
C GLN A 55 -25.58 8.15 -10.01
N LYS A 56 -25.88 9.38 -9.58
CA LYS A 56 -27.22 9.97 -9.68
C LYS A 56 -27.13 11.34 -10.33
N ASP A 57 -28.01 11.58 -11.30
CA ASP A 57 -28.14 12.85 -12.02
C ASP A 57 -29.02 13.84 -11.24
N SER A 58 -29.00 15.12 -11.61
CA SER A 58 -29.87 16.16 -11.04
C SER A 58 -31.36 15.86 -11.22
N ASN A 59 -31.71 15.10 -12.26
CA ASN A 59 -33.08 14.65 -12.55
C ASN A 59 -33.48 13.38 -11.78
N GLY A 60 -32.63 12.91 -10.87
CA GLY A 60 -32.89 11.74 -10.03
C GLY A 60 -32.67 10.38 -10.72
N LYS A 61 -32.26 10.37 -11.99
CA LYS A 61 -31.90 9.17 -12.76
C LYS A 61 -30.56 8.61 -12.33
N GLU A 62 -30.44 7.30 -12.34
CA GLU A 62 -29.30 6.59 -11.76
C GLU A 62 -28.58 5.73 -12.81
N CYS A 63 -27.28 5.58 -12.61
CA CYS A 63 -26.41 4.69 -13.37
C CYS A 63 -25.60 3.83 -12.40
N ARG A 64 -25.50 2.53 -12.71
CA ARG A 64 -24.86 1.49 -11.91
C ARG A 64 -23.86 0.70 -12.75
N GLY A 65 -22.76 0.30 -12.13
CA GLY A 65 -21.79 -0.56 -12.80
C GLY A 65 -20.68 -1.03 -11.89
N ASN A 66 -20.08 -2.16 -12.27
CA ASN A 66 -18.94 -2.71 -11.56
C ASN A 66 -17.67 -2.07 -12.11
N VAL A 67 -16.95 -1.37 -11.23
CA VAL A 67 -15.72 -0.66 -11.61
C VAL A 67 -14.56 -1.23 -10.79
N GLU A 68 -13.62 -1.86 -11.49
CA GLU A 68 -12.36 -2.30 -10.89
C GLU A 68 -11.37 -1.14 -10.85
N LEU A 69 -10.75 -0.96 -9.69
CA LEU A 69 -9.70 0.03 -9.48
C LEU A 69 -8.34 -0.65 -9.34
N PRO A 70 -7.27 0.01 -9.80
CA PRO A 70 -5.91 -0.41 -9.47
C PRO A 70 -5.60 -0.17 -7.99
N PHE A 71 -5.13 -1.20 -7.31
CA PHE A 71 -4.70 -1.16 -5.92
C PHE A 71 -3.24 -1.61 -5.79
N CYS A 72 -2.53 -0.93 -4.90
CA CYS A 72 -1.21 -1.35 -4.47
C CYS A 72 -1.30 -1.93 -3.06
N LYS A 73 -0.76 -3.13 -2.87
CA LYS A 73 -0.75 -3.83 -1.59
C LYS A 73 0.64 -4.39 -1.34
N GLY A 74 1.16 -4.13 -0.16
CA GLY A 74 2.40 -4.72 0.31
C GLY A 74 3.00 -3.86 1.39
N TYR A 75 4.27 -4.14 1.70
CA TYR A 75 5.01 -3.41 2.72
C TYR A 75 6.12 -2.59 2.05
N CYS A 76 6.39 -1.42 2.63
CA CYS A 76 7.49 -0.56 2.26
C CYS A 76 8.46 -0.43 3.43
N LYS A 77 9.76 -0.52 3.15
CA LYS A 77 10.79 -0.34 4.17
C LYS A 77 10.78 1.11 4.66
N THR A 78 10.64 1.29 5.97
CA THR A 78 10.73 2.58 6.65
C THR A 78 11.97 2.59 7.55
N SER A 79 12.52 3.76 7.82
CA SER A 79 13.67 3.90 8.71
C SER A 79 13.46 5.03 9.70
N GLU A 80 13.93 4.84 10.93
CA GLU A 80 13.94 5.86 11.96
C GLU A 80 15.34 5.91 12.57
N SER A 81 15.89 7.11 12.70
CA SER A 81 17.16 7.36 13.37
C SER A 81 16.99 8.51 14.35
N GLY A 82 17.51 8.38 15.56
CA GLY A 82 17.46 9.44 16.57
C GLY A 82 18.80 9.67 17.26
N THR A 83 19.04 10.91 17.66
CA THR A 83 20.23 11.35 18.40
C THR A 83 19.82 12.18 19.61
N HIS A 84 20.69 12.29 20.62
CA HIS A 84 20.42 13.14 21.80
C HIS A 84 20.46 14.66 21.48
N GLY A 85 21.01 15.05 20.31
CA GLY A 85 21.02 16.42 19.81
C GLY A 85 19.80 16.74 18.95
N PHE A 86 19.40 18.01 18.91
CA PHE A 86 18.23 18.50 18.16
C PHE A 86 18.52 18.66 16.65
N PRO A 87 17.61 18.25 15.74
CA PRO A 87 16.36 17.55 16.00
C PRO A 87 16.61 16.08 16.41
N PRO A 88 15.95 15.60 17.47
CA PRO A 88 16.29 14.32 18.09
C PRO A 88 15.90 13.09 17.26
N ARG A 89 15.18 13.28 16.14
CA ARG A 89 14.58 12.19 15.37
C ARG A 89 14.45 12.55 13.89
N ILE A 90 14.92 11.66 13.03
CA ILE A 90 14.68 11.65 11.59
C ILE A 90 13.90 10.37 11.29
N GLN A 91 12.70 10.51 10.72
CA GLN A 91 11.84 9.39 10.37
C GLN A 91 11.52 9.44 8.87
N ASN A 92 11.91 8.39 8.16
CA ASN A 92 11.58 8.19 6.75
C ASN A 92 10.42 7.18 6.65
N SER A 93 9.21 7.70 6.62
CA SER A 93 8.00 6.93 6.31
C SER A 93 7.82 6.78 4.80
N ARG A 94 7.63 5.55 4.35
CA ARG A 94 7.29 5.20 2.97
C ARG A 94 6.00 4.40 2.95
N VAL A 95 5.15 4.66 1.96
CA VAL A 95 3.88 3.94 1.76
C VAL A 95 3.80 3.42 0.33
N CYS A 96 3.15 2.29 0.16
CA CYS A 96 2.98 1.62 -1.13
C CYS A 96 1.86 2.33 -1.92
N THR A 97 2.21 3.01 -3.01
CA THR A 97 1.30 3.84 -3.80
C THR A 97 1.31 3.43 -5.27
N LEU A 98 0.19 3.68 -5.96
CA LEU A 98 0.09 3.49 -7.39
C LEU A 98 0.80 4.61 -8.14
N VAL A 99 1.65 4.24 -9.10
CA VAL A 99 2.19 5.18 -10.09
C VAL A 99 1.11 5.42 -11.13
N VAL A 100 0.44 6.57 -11.05
CA VAL A 100 -0.65 6.93 -11.97
C VAL A 100 -0.03 7.39 -13.30
N THR A 101 -0.33 6.67 -14.38
CA THR A 101 0.15 7.00 -15.73
C THR A 101 -0.87 7.84 -16.49
N SER A 102 -2.16 7.57 -16.31
CA SER A 102 -3.25 8.31 -16.95
C SER A 102 -4.57 8.12 -16.21
N HIS A 103 -5.67 8.68 -16.72
CA HIS A 103 -7.01 8.37 -16.24
C HIS A 103 -7.81 7.70 -17.37
N ARG A 104 -8.51 6.63 -17.05
CA ARG A 104 -9.37 5.91 -18.00
C ARG A 104 -10.84 6.22 -17.75
N LYS A 105 -11.61 6.35 -18.83
CA LYS A 105 -13.07 6.50 -18.80
C LYS A 105 -13.71 5.11 -18.74
N VAL A 106 -14.39 4.80 -17.64
CA VAL A 106 -15.15 3.53 -17.48
C VAL A 106 -16.63 3.84 -17.62
N MET A 107 -17.30 3.20 -18.58
CA MET A 107 -18.74 3.33 -18.79
C MET A 107 -19.50 2.44 -17.81
N LEU A 108 -20.57 2.97 -17.22
CA LEU A 108 -21.51 2.22 -16.40
C LEU A 108 -22.51 1.49 -17.29
N SER A 109 -22.82 0.24 -16.97
CA SER A 109 -23.60 -0.65 -17.82
C SER A 109 -25.11 -0.53 -17.64
N ASP A 110 -25.57 -0.12 -16.45
CA ASP A 110 -26.98 -0.15 -16.07
C ASP A 110 -27.45 1.27 -15.77
N CYS A 111 -28.10 1.93 -16.73
CA CYS A 111 -28.53 3.32 -16.62
C CYS A 111 -30.01 3.47 -16.94
N ASP A 112 -30.69 4.34 -16.19
CA ASP A 112 -32.06 4.73 -16.50
C ASP A 112 -32.18 5.39 -17.89
N GLU A 113 -33.30 5.15 -18.58
CA GLU A 113 -33.54 5.73 -19.90
C GLU A 113 -33.50 7.27 -19.86
N GLY A 114 -32.67 7.86 -20.72
CA GLY A 114 -32.46 9.29 -20.77
C GLY A 114 -31.70 9.88 -19.58
N ALA A 115 -30.87 9.08 -18.89
CA ALA A 115 -29.85 9.60 -17.95
C ALA A 115 -28.86 10.52 -18.68
N ALA A 116 -28.39 11.56 -17.99
CA ALA A 116 -27.38 12.49 -18.52
C ALA A 116 -26.06 11.77 -18.85
N GLU A 117 -25.31 12.29 -19.82
CA GLU A 117 -24.04 11.68 -20.23
C GLU A 117 -22.96 11.73 -19.13
N SER A 118 -23.01 12.74 -18.26
CA SER A 118 -22.07 12.92 -17.14
C SER A 118 -22.12 11.80 -16.10
N VAL A 119 -23.27 11.14 -15.92
CA VAL A 119 -23.43 10.05 -14.94
C VAL A 119 -23.19 8.66 -15.53
N LYS A 120 -23.03 8.57 -16.86
CA LYS A 120 -22.81 7.29 -17.57
C LYS A 120 -21.38 6.79 -17.46
N PHE A 121 -20.45 7.59 -16.97
CA PHE A 121 -19.06 7.19 -16.86
C PHE A 121 -18.39 7.73 -15.60
N VAL A 122 -17.29 7.08 -15.24
CA VAL A 122 -16.37 7.57 -14.20
C VAL A 122 -14.95 7.59 -14.70
N MET A 123 -14.19 8.58 -14.25
CA MET A 123 -12.77 8.68 -14.50
C MET A 123 -12.02 7.95 -13.38
N VAL A 124 -11.28 6.92 -13.76
CA VAL A 124 -10.54 6.06 -12.83
C VAL A 124 -9.05 6.23 -13.10
N PRO A 125 -8.20 6.39 -12.06
CA PRO A 125 -6.76 6.40 -12.26
C PRO A 125 -6.33 5.09 -12.92
N HIS A 126 -5.46 5.20 -13.91
CA HIS A 126 -4.86 4.07 -14.62
C HIS A 126 -3.36 4.05 -14.32
N GLY A 127 -2.87 2.85 -14.03
CA GLY A 127 -1.48 2.57 -13.71
C GLY A 127 -1.33 1.06 -13.55
N SER A 128 -0.15 0.54 -13.80
CA SER A 128 0.20 -0.89 -13.66
C SER A 128 1.35 -1.12 -12.69
N GLU A 129 1.92 -0.05 -12.15
CA GLU A 129 3.13 -0.08 -11.34
C GLU A 129 2.85 0.52 -9.96
N CYS A 130 3.45 -0.09 -8.94
CA CYS A 130 3.38 0.37 -7.57
C CYS A 130 4.78 0.69 -7.08
N GLU A 131 4.91 1.77 -6.30
CA GLU A 131 6.18 2.20 -5.74
C GLU A 131 6.05 2.55 -4.25
N CYS A 132 7.19 2.54 -3.56
CA CYS A 132 7.28 2.99 -2.17
C CYS A 132 7.60 4.48 -2.12
N SER A 133 6.56 5.30 -2.03
CA SER A 133 6.70 6.76 -2.00
C SER A 133 6.86 7.28 -0.58
N SER A 134 7.72 8.28 -0.40
CA SER A 134 7.92 8.94 0.90
C SER A 134 6.73 9.82 1.26
N VAL A 135 6.22 9.68 2.48
CA VAL A 135 5.16 10.56 2.99
C VAL A 135 5.79 11.51 4.00
N PRO A 136 5.68 12.84 3.82
CA PRO A 136 6.09 13.79 4.83
C PRO A 136 5.17 13.64 6.05
N LEU A 137 5.76 13.43 7.22
CA LEU A 137 5.05 13.55 8.47
C LEU A 137 4.92 15.05 8.76
N GLU A 138 3.81 15.68 8.37
CA GLU A 138 3.47 17.00 8.90
C GLU A 138 3.30 16.88 10.42
N GLN A 139 4.34 17.27 11.16
CA GLN A 139 4.23 17.47 12.59
C GLN A 139 3.65 18.87 12.81
N HIS A 140 2.34 19.03 12.67
CA HIS A 140 1.62 20.22 13.15
C HIS A 140 1.69 20.26 14.68
N HIS A 141 2.79 20.81 15.21
CA HIS A 141 2.87 21.26 16.59
C HIS A 141 2.50 22.75 16.62
N THR A 142 1.21 23.03 16.81
CA THR A 142 0.74 24.31 17.36
C THR A 142 0.66 24.24 18.87
#